data_AF-A0A9C9KQH7-F1
#
_entry.id   AF-A0A9C9KQH7-F1
#
_cell.length_a   1.000
_cell.length_b   1.000
_cell.length_c   1.000
_cell.angle_alpha   90.00
_cell.angle_beta   90.00
_cell.angle_gamma   90.00
#
_symmetry.space_group_name_H-M   'P 1'
#
loop_
_entity.id
_entity.type
_entity.pdbx_description
1 polymer ?
#
loop_
_entity_poly.entity_id
_entity_poly.type
_entity_poly.pdbx_seq_one_letter_code
_entity_poly.pdbx_strand_id
1 'polypeptide(L)'
;MADHYPPGNYATGAKVWSQNCGRCHNIRDARELTDSQWYTTVFHMRIRAGLTGQESRDVLAFLTSSNKPHRKSIIGAVKVSSSSAAGKADGKAIFNQTCIACHGGDGKGTLPGAPDFTDPKGPLAQSDDVLIRHITDGFQSPGSPMAMPAKGGNTDLTAADIKAVLAYLHKFT
;
A
#
# COMPACT_ATOMS: atom_id res chain seq x y z
N MET A 1 25.35 -5.29 21.99
CA MET A 1 25.06 -6.63 21.45
C MET A 1 24.52 -6.38 20.06
N ALA A 2 25.25 -6.72 19.00
CA ALA A 2 24.70 -6.57 17.65
C ALA A 2 23.61 -7.63 17.49
N ASP A 3 22.36 -7.18 17.34
CA ASP A 3 21.21 -8.06 17.23
C ASP A 3 21.40 -9.03 16.04
N HIS A 4 21.60 -10.31 16.35
CA HIS A 4 21.95 -11.37 15.42
C HIS A 4 20.81 -11.79 14.48
N TYR A 5 19.71 -11.04 14.45
CA TYR A 5 18.51 -11.37 13.70
C TYR A 5 18.42 -10.57 12.41
N PRO A 6 17.99 -11.18 11.30
CA PRO A 6 17.83 -10.46 10.04
C PRO A 6 16.79 -9.33 10.21
N PRO A 7 17.02 -8.17 9.58
CA PRO A 7 16.04 -7.09 9.55
C PRO A 7 14.75 -7.55 8.86
N GLY A 8 13.65 -6.86 9.14
CA GLY A 8 12.37 -7.13 8.51
C GLY A 8 12.36 -6.76 7.01
N ASN A 9 11.75 -7.61 6.18
CA ASN A 9 11.50 -7.36 4.77
C ASN A 9 10.11 -6.75 4.56
N TYR A 10 10.08 -5.58 3.94
CA TYR A 10 8.85 -4.85 3.64
C TYR A 10 7.83 -5.65 2.80
N ALA A 11 8.26 -6.26 1.69
CA ALA A 11 7.35 -6.94 0.77
C ALA A 11 6.81 -8.23 1.38
N THR A 12 7.67 -8.98 2.09
CA THR A 12 7.24 -10.14 2.88
C THR A 12 6.25 -9.72 3.97
N GLY A 13 6.52 -8.60 4.64
CA GLY A 13 5.66 -8.06 5.70
C GLY A 13 4.26 -7.70 5.22
N ALA A 14 4.17 -7.02 4.08
CA ALA A 14 2.89 -6.68 3.44
C ALA A 14 2.08 -7.93 3.11
N LYS A 15 2.74 -8.97 2.58
CA LYS A 15 2.11 -10.26 2.26
C LYS A 15 1.62 -10.99 3.52
N VAL A 16 2.48 -11.11 4.53
CA VAL A 16 2.11 -11.75 5.80
C VAL A 16 0.95 -11.00 6.46
N TRP A 17 0.99 -9.67 6.46
CA TRP A 17 -0.08 -8.83 6.99
C TRP A 17 -1.41 -9.06 6.26
N SER A 18 -1.43 -8.93 4.94
CA SER A 18 -2.68 -9.09 4.16
C SER A 18 -3.26 -10.51 4.26
N GLN A 19 -2.43 -11.53 4.42
CA GLN A 19 -2.86 -12.93 4.48
C GLN A 19 -3.34 -13.37 5.87
N ASN A 20 -2.87 -12.74 6.95
CA ASN A 20 -3.09 -13.24 8.32
C ASN A 20 -4.00 -12.35 9.17
N CYS A 21 -4.03 -11.04 8.93
CA CYS A 21 -4.66 -10.10 9.87
C CYS A 21 -6.18 -10.05 9.72
N GLY A 22 -6.69 -10.14 8.49
CA GLY A 22 -8.12 -10.19 8.18
C GLY A 22 -8.86 -11.41 8.75
N ARG A 23 -8.13 -12.39 9.31
CA ARG A 23 -8.70 -13.62 9.86
C ARG A 23 -9.38 -13.42 11.22
N CYS A 24 -9.02 -12.38 11.96
CA CYS A 24 -9.52 -12.15 13.32
C CYS A 24 -10.30 -10.84 13.45
N HIS A 25 -9.95 -9.83 12.66
CA HIS A 25 -10.62 -8.53 12.65
C HIS A 25 -10.47 -7.89 11.26
N ASN A 26 -11.25 -6.84 10.99
CA ASN A 26 -11.07 -6.06 9.76
C ASN A 26 -9.65 -5.47 9.71
N ILE A 27 -9.00 -5.57 8.55
CA ILE A 27 -7.69 -4.99 8.34
C ILE A 27 -7.84 -3.48 8.44
N ARG A 28 -7.20 -2.91 9.46
CA ARG A 28 -7.21 -1.48 9.71
C ARG A 28 -6.12 -0.80 8.89
N ASP A 29 -6.25 0.50 8.67
CA ASP A 29 -5.30 1.27 7.88
C ASP A 29 -3.90 1.24 8.53
N ALA A 30 -2.86 1.04 7.73
CA ALA A 30 -1.49 0.91 8.23
C ALA A 30 -0.96 2.19 8.90
N ARG A 31 -1.60 3.34 8.68
CA ARG A 31 -1.22 4.66 9.21
C ARG A 31 -2.02 5.09 10.43
N GLU A 32 -2.94 4.25 10.91
CA GLU A 32 -3.79 4.61 12.04
C GLU A 32 -3.04 4.62 13.39
N LEU A 33 -1.92 3.88 13.49
CA LEU A 33 -1.09 3.77 14.68
C LEU A 33 0.31 4.33 14.41
N THR A 34 0.93 4.92 15.43
CA THR A 34 2.34 5.35 15.39
C THR A 34 3.29 4.15 15.36
N ASP A 35 4.56 4.38 15.02
CA ASP A 35 5.57 3.31 15.00
C ASP A 35 5.65 2.57 16.33
N SER A 36 5.67 3.30 17.45
CA SER A 36 5.72 2.70 18.80
C SER A 36 4.48 1.89 19.13
N GLN A 37 3.30 2.35 18.69
CA GLN A 37 2.06 1.59 18.85
C GLN A 37 2.08 0.31 18.01
N TRP A 38 2.63 0.34 16.79
CA TRP A 38 2.80 -0.85 15.97
C TRP A 38 3.75 -1.88 16.59
N TYR A 39 4.82 -1.47 17.28
CA TYR A 39 5.69 -2.41 18.01
C TYR A 39 4.88 -3.25 19.02
N THR A 40 4.04 -2.62 19.83
CA THR A 40 3.20 -3.32 20.81
C THR A 40 2.12 -4.15 20.14
N THR A 41 1.44 -3.60 19.13
CA THR A 41 0.36 -4.28 18.41
C THR A 41 0.88 -5.52 17.69
N VAL A 42 2.00 -5.44 16.98
CA VAL A 42 2.59 -6.60 16.29
C VAL A 42 3.07 -7.65 17.28
N PHE A 43 3.55 -7.27 18.47
CA PHE A 43 3.87 -8.25 19.51
C PHE A 43 2.65 -9.06 19.95
N HIS A 44 1.48 -8.42 20.10
CA HIS A 44 0.22 -9.12 20.35
C HIS A 44 -0.14 -10.04 19.18
N MET A 45 -0.07 -9.52 17.95
CA MET A 45 -0.44 -10.25 16.74
C MET A 45 0.47 -11.46 16.51
N ARG A 46 1.74 -11.39 16.88
CA ARG A 46 2.67 -12.52 16.84
C ARG A 46 2.11 -13.73 17.57
N ILE A 47 1.63 -13.54 18.80
CA ILE A 47 1.11 -14.62 19.61
C ILE A 47 -0.26 -15.09 19.08
N ARG A 48 -1.15 -14.15 18.74
CA ARG A 48 -2.52 -14.50 18.30
C ARG A 48 -2.59 -15.13 16.92
N ALA A 49 -1.78 -14.66 15.98
CA ALA A 49 -1.71 -15.16 14.61
C ALA A 49 -0.63 -16.23 14.42
N GLY A 50 0.09 -16.62 15.48
CA GLY A 50 1.12 -17.65 15.43
C GLY A 50 2.32 -17.30 14.55
N LEU A 51 2.68 -16.03 14.46
CA LEU A 51 3.77 -15.56 13.59
C LEU A 51 5.13 -15.97 14.18
N THR A 52 6.05 -16.34 13.29
CA THR A 52 7.46 -16.49 13.62
C THR A 52 8.07 -15.14 14.00
N GLY A 53 9.27 -15.19 14.60
CA GLY A 53 10.02 -13.97 14.92
C GLY A 53 10.36 -13.14 13.67
N GLN A 54 10.67 -13.79 12.55
CA GLN A 54 10.98 -13.08 11.29
C GLN A 54 9.72 -12.47 10.67
N GLU A 55 8.61 -13.22 10.59
CA GLU A 55 7.35 -12.69 10.05
C GLU A 55 6.87 -11.47 10.85
N SER A 56 7.03 -11.49 12.17
CA SER A 56 6.71 -10.33 13.01
C SER A 56 7.57 -9.11 12.68
N ARG A 57 8.87 -9.30 12.43
CA ARG A 57 9.78 -8.22 12.00
C ARG A 57 9.44 -7.71 10.61
N ASP A 58 9.08 -8.60 9.70
CA ASP A 58 8.68 -8.26 8.34
C ASP A 58 7.40 -7.40 8.37
N VAL A 59 6.37 -7.85 9.10
CA VAL A 59 5.12 -7.10 9.32
C VAL A 59 5.38 -5.74 9.94
N LEU A 60 6.25 -5.67 10.95
CA LEU A 60 6.61 -4.41 11.58
C LEU A 60 7.34 -3.46 10.60
N ALA A 61 8.25 -3.99 9.76
CA ALA A 61 8.92 -3.21 8.73
C ALA A 61 7.93 -2.65 7.70
N PHE A 62 6.90 -3.41 7.35
CA PHE A 62 5.79 -2.94 6.52
C PHE A 62 5.03 -1.79 7.19
N LEU A 63 4.44 -2.01 8.37
CA LEU A 63 3.55 -1.05 9.03
C LEU A 63 4.24 0.26 9.38
N THR A 64 5.44 0.21 9.96
CA THR A 64 6.19 1.41 10.34
C THR A 64 6.67 2.21 9.14
N SER A 65 6.93 1.56 8.00
CA SER A 65 7.30 2.29 6.78
C SER A 65 6.11 2.99 6.12
N SER A 66 4.87 2.53 6.37
CA SER A 66 3.64 3.20 5.93
C SER A 66 3.39 4.50 6.69
N ASN A 67 3.93 4.64 7.91
CA ASN A 67 3.87 5.88 8.70
C ASN A 67 4.82 6.98 8.23
N LYS A 68 5.78 6.66 7.35
CA LYS A 68 6.68 7.68 6.83
C LYS A 68 5.88 8.61 5.93
N PRO A 69 5.78 9.92 6.23
CA PRO A 69 5.14 10.85 5.32
C PRO A 69 5.82 10.70 3.96
N HIS A 70 5.03 10.73 2.88
CA HIS A 70 5.57 10.94 1.54
C HIS A 70 6.58 12.07 1.69
N ARG A 71 7.85 11.85 1.34
CA ARG A 71 8.84 12.92 1.40
C ARG A 71 8.37 14.01 0.45
N LYS A 72 7.58 14.96 0.96
CA LYS A 72 7.55 16.31 0.48
C LYS A 72 8.97 16.77 0.73
N SER A 73 9.80 16.70 -0.30
CA SER A 73 11.17 17.15 -0.26
C SER A 73 11.12 18.62 0.16
N ILE A 74 11.36 18.86 1.45
CA ILE A 74 11.58 20.18 2.02
C ILE A 74 12.95 20.64 1.53
N ILE A 75 12.98 21.23 0.33
CA ILE A 75 14.13 21.99 -0.12
C ILE A 75 13.82 23.45 0.20
N GLY A 76 14.47 23.93 1.26
CA GLY A 76 14.55 25.34 1.59
C GLY A 76 15.09 26.14 0.41
N ALA A 77 14.58 27.36 0.30
CA ALA A 77 14.86 28.36 -0.72
C ALA A 77 16.29 28.33 -1.28
N VAL A 78 16.42 27.83 -2.51
CA VAL A 78 17.40 28.31 -3.48
C VAL A 78 16.64 28.56 -4.79
N LYS A 79 16.66 29.81 -5.24
CA LYS A 79 16.17 30.25 -6.54
C LYS A 79 16.84 29.41 -7.63
N VAL A 80 16.09 28.54 -8.30
CA VAL A 80 16.42 28.08 -9.66
C VAL A 80 15.13 27.99 -10.47
N SER A 81 15.23 28.54 -11.67
CA SER A 81 14.19 28.69 -12.68
C SER A 81 13.38 27.43 -12.96
N SER A 82 12.09 27.68 -13.17
CA SER A 82 11.10 26.91 -13.90
C SER A 82 11.64 25.84 -14.84
N SER A 83 11.75 24.61 -14.33
CA SER A 83 11.40 23.40 -15.07
C SER A 83 10.74 22.47 -14.08
N SER A 84 9.44 22.24 -14.27
CA SER A 84 8.61 21.45 -13.36
C SER A 84 8.94 19.97 -13.52
N ALA A 85 10.03 19.54 -12.90
CA ALA A 85 10.21 18.16 -12.49
C ALA A 85 9.82 18.10 -11.01
N ALA A 86 8.50 18.09 -10.76
CA ALA A 86 7.96 17.56 -9.52
C ALA A 86 8.70 16.24 -9.22
N GLY A 87 9.31 16.12 -8.04
CA GLY A 87 9.98 14.88 -7.65
C GLY A 87 9.07 13.72 -7.99
N LYS A 88 9.55 12.79 -8.83
CA LYS A 88 8.70 11.75 -9.42
C LYS A 88 7.97 11.03 -8.30
N ALA A 89 6.64 11.12 -8.31
CA ALA A 89 5.82 10.30 -7.43
C ALA A 89 6.18 8.83 -7.69
N ASP A 90 6.55 8.11 -6.63
CA ASP A 90 6.93 6.70 -6.72
C ASP A 90 5.67 5.85 -6.61
N GLY A 91 5.07 5.55 -7.77
CA GLY A 91 3.85 4.76 -7.86
C GLY A 91 3.96 3.37 -7.20
N LYS A 92 5.15 2.77 -7.20
CA LYS A 92 5.38 1.49 -6.52
C LYS A 92 5.31 1.67 -5.02
N ALA A 93 5.98 2.68 -4.48
CA ALA A 93 5.93 2.97 -3.04
C ALA A 93 4.51 3.31 -2.58
N ILE A 94 3.77 4.10 -3.36
CA ILE A 94 2.39 4.47 -3.04
C ILE A 94 1.47 3.24 -3.09
N PHE A 95 1.54 2.43 -4.16
CA PHE A 95 0.76 1.19 -4.26
C PHE A 95 1.03 0.28 -3.07
N ASN A 96 2.31 0.13 -2.74
CA ASN A 96 2.76 -0.66 -1.62
C ASN A 96 2.23 -0.15 -0.27
N GLN A 97 2.15 1.16 -0.07
CA GLN A 97 1.70 1.74 1.21
C GLN A 97 0.17 1.74 1.36
N THR A 98 -0.57 1.97 0.28
CA THR A 98 -2.02 2.24 0.33
C THR A 98 -2.84 1.11 -0.28
N CYS A 99 -2.40 0.54 -1.40
CA CYS A 99 -3.25 -0.33 -2.22
C CYS A 99 -3.04 -1.82 -1.93
N ILE A 100 -1.84 -2.21 -1.48
CA ILE A 100 -1.43 -3.62 -1.31
C ILE A 100 -2.30 -4.41 -0.34
N ALA A 101 -2.89 -3.74 0.65
CA ALA A 101 -3.70 -4.38 1.68
C ALA A 101 -4.90 -5.14 1.08
N CYS A 102 -5.47 -4.60 0.00
CA CYS A 102 -6.63 -5.15 -0.70
C CYS A 102 -6.26 -5.79 -2.04
N HIS A 103 -5.27 -5.23 -2.75
CA HIS A 103 -4.90 -5.66 -4.10
C HIS A 103 -3.75 -6.68 -4.14
N GLY A 104 -3.09 -6.93 -3.01
CA GLY A 104 -1.95 -7.84 -2.93
C GLY A 104 -0.68 -7.31 -3.59
N GLY A 105 0.47 -7.79 -3.13
CA GLY A 105 1.78 -7.38 -3.67
C GLY A 105 2.06 -7.93 -5.06
N ASP A 106 1.39 -9.02 -5.41
CA ASP A 106 1.41 -9.67 -6.72
C ASP A 106 0.29 -9.15 -7.64
N GLY A 107 -0.53 -8.20 -7.19
CA GLY A 107 -1.59 -7.59 -7.99
C GLY A 107 -2.81 -8.48 -8.23
N LYS A 108 -2.89 -9.65 -7.58
CA LYS A 108 -3.96 -10.63 -7.81
C LYS A 108 -5.22 -10.42 -6.97
N GLY A 109 -5.18 -9.45 -6.05
CA GLY A 109 -6.21 -9.25 -5.04
C GLY A 109 -6.05 -10.17 -3.84
N THR A 110 -6.28 -9.63 -2.65
CA THR A 110 -6.27 -10.37 -1.37
C THR A 110 -7.65 -10.45 -0.72
N LEU A 111 -8.61 -9.68 -1.24
CA LEU A 111 -9.96 -9.55 -0.68
C LEU A 111 -11.04 -9.90 -1.72
N PRO A 112 -12.21 -10.43 -1.28
CA PRO A 112 -13.35 -10.65 -2.18
C PRO A 112 -13.75 -9.36 -2.90
N GLY A 113 -13.77 -9.41 -4.23
CA GLY A 113 -14.09 -8.26 -5.09
C GLY A 113 -12.89 -7.40 -5.51
N ALA A 114 -11.70 -7.64 -4.96
CA ALA A 114 -10.46 -7.05 -5.48
C ALA A 114 -10.09 -7.74 -6.81
N PRO A 115 -9.84 -6.99 -7.89
CA PRO A 115 -9.53 -7.56 -9.19
C PRO A 115 -8.11 -8.14 -9.27
N ASP A 116 -7.92 -9.06 -10.23
CA ASP A 116 -6.60 -9.51 -10.67
C ASP A 116 -6.08 -8.57 -11.77
N PHE A 117 -5.01 -7.84 -11.47
CA PHE A 117 -4.34 -6.93 -12.39
C PHE A 117 -3.40 -7.64 -13.38
N THR A 118 -3.15 -8.94 -13.19
CA THR A 118 -2.34 -9.75 -14.10
C THR A 118 -3.15 -10.36 -15.25
N ASP A 119 -4.49 -10.25 -15.21
CA ASP A 119 -5.35 -10.66 -16.31
C ASP A 119 -5.37 -9.58 -17.42
N PRO A 120 -4.90 -9.89 -18.64
CA PRO A 120 -4.91 -8.94 -19.76
C PRO A 120 -6.32 -8.55 -20.23
N LYS A 121 -7.36 -9.30 -19.84
CA LYS A 121 -8.77 -8.97 -20.06
C LYS A 121 -9.43 -8.35 -18.82
N GLY A 122 -8.66 -8.15 -17.76
CA GLY A 122 -9.10 -7.59 -16.49
C GLY A 122 -9.30 -6.07 -16.55
N PRO A 123 -9.45 -5.41 -15.39
CA PRO A 123 -9.77 -3.99 -15.34
C PRO A 123 -8.73 -3.09 -15.99
N LEU A 124 -7.46 -3.49 -16.03
CA LEU A 124 -6.40 -2.70 -16.65
C LEU A 124 -6.53 -2.60 -18.18
N ALA A 125 -7.45 -3.34 -18.81
CA ALA A 125 -7.81 -3.15 -20.22
C ALA A 125 -8.68 -1.90 -20.48
N GLN A 126 -9.24 -1.28 -19.44
CA GLN A 126 -9.97 -0.02 -19.56
C GLN A 126 -9.02 1.15 -19.83
N SER A 127 -9.55 2.25 -20.35
CA SER A 127 -8.75 3.46 -20.57
C SER A 127 -8.22 4.05 -19.25
N ASP A 128 -7.02 4.62 -19.27
CA ASP A 128 -6.38 5.26 -18.12
C ASP A 128 -7.28 6.30 -17.43
N ASP A 129 -8.07 7.07 -18.17
CA ASP A 129 -8.98 8.07 -17.59
C ASP A 129 -10.07 7.44 -16.71
N VAL A 130 -10.57 6.27 -17.10
CA VAL A 130 -11.55 5.51 -16.30
C VAL A 130 -10.88 4.97 -15.05
N LEU A 131 -9.67 4.42 -15.18
CA LEU A 131 -8.90 3.90 -14.04
C LEU A 131 -8.53 4.99 -13.05
N ILE A 132 -8.08 6.16 -13.52
CA ILE A 132 -7.80 7.32 -12.67
C ILE A 132 -9.04 7.77 -11.92
N ARG A 133 -10.22 7.81 -12.56
CA ARG A 133 -11.48 8.16 -11.89
C ARG A 133 -11.84 7.15 -10.80
N HIS A 134 -11.78 5.85 -11.10
CA HIS A 134 -12.04 4.81 -10.10
C HIS A 134 -11.08 4.92 -8.90
N ILE A 135 -9.80 5.21 -9.13
CA ILE A 135 -8.84 5.41 -8.04
C ILE A 135 -9.14 6.69 -7.27
N THR A 136 -9.49 7.77 -7.95
CA THR A 136 -9.70 9.09 -7.33
C THR A 136 -10.96 9.13 -6.50
N ASP A 137 -12.07 8.66 -7.07
CA ASP A 137 -13.42 8.81 -6.51
C ASP A 137 -13.87 7.57 -5.72
N GLY A 138 -13.13 6.47 -5.88
CA GLY A 138 -13.55 5.15 -5.40
C GLY A 138 -14.41 4.44 -6.44
N PHE A 139 -14.65 3.16 -6.21
CA PHE A 139 -15.37 2.33 -7.17
C PHE A 139 -16.06 1.14 -6.51
N GLN A 140 -17.32 0.93 -6.86
CA GLN A 140 -18.08 -0.26 -6.48
C GLN A 140 -18.20 -1.17 -7.70
N SER A 141 -17.35 -2.21 -7.77
CA SER A 141 -17.46 -3.21 -8.82
C SER A 141 -18.81 -3.93 -8.72
N PRO A 142 -19.52 -4.16 -9.84
CA PRO A 142 -20.76 -4.91 -9.84
C PRO A 142 -20.58 -6.28 -9.18
N GLY A 143 -21.42 -6.59 -8.18
CA GLY A 143 -21.35 -7.85 -7.45
C GLY A 143 -20.23 -7.96 -6.40
N SER A 144 -19.40 -6.92 -6.23
CA SER A 144 -18.43 -6.89 -5.13
C SER A 144 -19.13 -6.62 -3.79
N PRO A 145 -18.84 -7.38 -2.73
CA PRO A 145 -19.38 -7.09 -1.39
C PRO A 145 -18.75 -5.85 -0.76
N MET A 146 -17.66 -5.32 -1.34
CA MET A 146 -16.91 -4.18 -0.81
C MET A 146 -16.62 -3.14 -1.90
N ALA A 147 -16.82 -1.87 -1.54
CA ALA A 147 -16.45 -0.73 -2.37
C ALA A 147 -14.96 -0.41 -2.18
N MET A 148 -14.28 -0.13 -3.28
CA MET A 148 -12.98 0.52 -3.26
C MET A 148 -13.17 1.97 -2.80
N PRO A 149 -12.55 2.40 -1.69
CA PRO A 149 -12.67 3.77 -1.21
C PRO A 149 -11.94 4.76 -2.12
N ALA A 150 -12.40 6.01 -2.13
CA ALA A 150 -11.72 7.12 -2.79
C ALA A 150 -10.25 7.19 -2.38
N LYS A 151 -9.36 7.32 -3.37
CA LYS A 151 -7.89 7.33 -3.21
C LYS A 151 -7.34 6.13 -2.42
N GLY A 152 -8.03 4.99 -2.45
CA GLY A 152 -7.65 3.81 -1.65
C GLY A 152 -7.71 4.07 -0.14
N GLY A 153 -8.49 5.06 0.32
CA GLY A 153 -8.58 5.47 1.71
C GLY A 153 -7.54 6.51 2.14
N ASN A 154 -6.56 6.81 1.28
CA ASN A 154 -5.50 7.77 1.56
C ASN A 154 -5.84 9.15 0.96
N THR A 155 -6.42 10.03 1.78
CA THR A 155 -6.86 11.37 1.36
C THR A 155 -5.71 12.28 0.92
N ASP A 156 -4.48 11.98 1.34
CA ASP A 156 -3.27 12.75 1.02
C ASP A 156 -2.82 12.59 -0.45
N LEU A 157 -3.30 11.55 -1.17
CA LEU A 157 -2.83 11.29 -2.54
C LEU A 157 -3.24 12.42 -3.49
N THR A 158 -2.27 12.92 -4.24
CA THR A 158 -2.48 13.92 -5.29
C THR A 158 -2.80 13.26 -6.63
N ALA A 159 -3.28 14.05 -7.60
CA ALA A 159 -3.48 13.55 -8.97
C ALA A 159 -2.18 13.02 -9.60
N ALA A 160 -1.02 13.58 -9.23
CA ALA A 160 0.28 13.10 -9.70
C ALA A 160 0.62 11.72 -9.10
N ASP A 161 0.29 11.52 -7.82
CA ASP A 161 0.48 10.23 -7.14
C ASP A 161 -0.39 9.14 -7.76
N ILE A 162 -1.66 9.44 -8.04
CA ILE A 162 -2.60 8.50 -8.66
C ILE A 162 -2.12 8.09 -10.06
N LYS A 163 -1.64 9.04 -10.88
CA LYS A 163 -1.05 8.75 -12.19
C LYS A 163 0.20 7.88 -12.08
N ALA A 164 1.05 8.14 -11.08
CA ALA A 164 2.23 7.32 -10.85
C ALA A 164 1.86 5.89 -10.43
N VAL A 165 0.86 5.71 -9.57
CA VAL A 165 0.33 4.40 -9.20
C VAL A 165 -0.19 3.67 -10.42
N LEU A 166 -1.00 4.32 -11.26
CA LEU A 166 -1.51 3.69 -12.48
C LEU A 166 -0.37 3.24 -13.42
N ALA A 167 0.66 4.06 -13.59
CA ALA A 167 1.84 3.68 -14.36
C ALA A 167 2.60 2.48 -13.75
N TYR A 168 2.53 2.29 -12.44
CA TYR A 168 3.05 1.08 -11.79
C TYR A 168 2.14 -0.13 -12.00
N LEU A 169 0.81 0.05 -11.99
CA LEU A 169 -0.16 -1.03 -12.21
C LEU A 169 -0.01 -1.67 -13.59
N HIS A 170 0.27 -0.87 -14.63
CA HIS A 170 0.56 -1.37 -15.98
C HIS A 170 1.82 -2.23 -16.09
N LYS A 171 2.56 -2.45 -15.00
CA LYS A 171 3.68 -3.41 -14.96
C LYS A 171 3.24 -4.84 -14.57
N PHE A 172 1.98 -5.03 -14.17
CA PHE A 172 1.41 -6.34 -13.87
C PHE A 172 0.89 -7.06 -15.12
N THR A 173 0.61 -6.32 -16.20
CA THR A 173 0.12 -6.83 -17.49
C THR A 173 1.23 -7.25 -18.43
#